data_AF-A0A7Z9C6W9-F1
#
_entry.id   AF-A0A7Z9C6W9-F1
#
_cell.length_a   1.000
_cell.length_b   1.000
_cell.length_c   1.000
_cell.angle_alpha   90.00
_cell.angle_beta   90.00
_cell.angle_gamma   90.00
#
_symmetry.space_group_name_H-M   'P 1'
#
loop_
_entity.id
_entity.type
_entity.pdbx_description
1 polymer ?
#
loop_
_entity_poly.entity_id
_entity_poly.type
_entity_poly.pdbx_seq_one_letter_code
_entity_poly.pdbx_strand_id
1 'polypeptide(L)'
;MTAPFAAARSPRRHRALTPDQVGGWLRFLRHADKAARDPEGHGASFARAAHKAGKQPLPAGQTDNGADLIILVRLGKAFATQSPDQRRDAARDIPRLVEACRPLFQTMPASDVRSVEPRKDIFG
;
A
#
# COMPACT_ATOMS: atom_id res chain seq x y z
N MET A 1 47.03 1.15 20.25
CA MET A 1 45.92 2.12 20.34
C MET A 1 44.91 1.75 19.27
N THR A 2 43.81 1.11 19.62
CA THR A 2 42.82 0.60 18.66
C THR A 2 41.47 1.19 19.05
N ALA A 3 40.93 2.05 18.19
CA ALA A 3 39.61 2.64 18.38
C ALA A 3 38.53 1.54 18.28
N PRO A 4 37.57 1.45 19.21
CA PRO A 4 36.42 0.60 18.98
C PRO A 4 35.54 1.28 17.93
N PHE A 5 35.41 0.66 16.76
CA PHE A 5 34.37 0.98 15.80
C PHE A 5 33.03 0.52 16.41
N ALA A 6 32.48 1.34 17.30
CA ALA A 6 31.13 1.20 17.79
C ALA A 6 30.19 1.49 16.60
N ALA A 7 29.91 0.44 15.84
CA ALA A 7 28.83 0.43 14.88
C ALA A 7 27.52 0.61 15.66
N ALA A 8 27.14 1.86 15.89
CA ALA A 8 25.80 2.27 16.26
C ALA A 8 24.86 1.99 15.09
N ARG A 9 24.64 0.69 14.80
CA ARG A 9 23.50 0.24 14.02
C ARG A 9 22.31 0.23 14.96
N SER A 10 21.76 1.42 15.20
CA SER A 10 20.42 1.59 15.75
C SER A 10 19.51 0.56 15.06
N PRO A 11 18.68 -0.20 15.80
CA PRO A 11 17.68 -1.03 15.17
C PRO A 11 16.87 -0.08 14.28
N ARG A 12 16.88 -0.31 12.96
CA ARG A 12 16.03 0.45 12.03
C ARG A 12 14.62 0.28 12.57
N ARG A 13 14.12 1.29 13.29
CA ARG A 13 12.78 1.29 13.86
C ARG A 13 11.86 1.12 12.66
N HIS A 14 11.34 -0.10 12.51
CA HIS A 14 10.34 -0.44 11.53
C HIS A 14 9.12 0.41 11.86
N ARG A 15 9.04 1.59 11.25
CA ARG A 15 8.01 2.56 11.57
C ARG A 15 6.71 2.00 11.01
N ALA A 16 5.78 1.65 11.89
CA ALA A 16 4.43 1.29 11.49
C ALA A 16 3.88 2.40 10.58
N LEU A 17 3.15 2.01 9.53
CA LEU A 17 2.53 2.97 8.63
C LEU A 17 1.56 3.86 9.42
N THR A 18 1.50 5.15 9.10
CA THR A 18 0.44 6.00 9.66
C THR A 18 -0.91 5.65 9.02
N PRO A 19 -2.06 5.95 9.66
CA PRO A 19 -3.38 5.71 9.08
C PRO A 19 -3.54 6.33 7.67
N ASP A 20 -2.97 7.51 7.44
CA ASP A 20 -2.96 8.16 6.12
C ASP A 20 -2.18 7.36 5.07
N GLN A 21 -1.06 6.76 5.46
CA GLN A 21 -0.26 5.90 4.59
C GLN A 21 -1.01 4.62 4.27
N VAL A 22 -1.64 3.98 5.26
CA VAL A 22 -2.52 2.81 5.04
C VAL A 22 -3.67 3.18 4.10
N GLY A 23 -4.33 4.32 4.31
CA GLY A 23 -5.38 4.82 3.42
C GLY A 23 -4.87 5.09 1.99
N GLY A 24 -3.62 5.54 1.85
CA GLY A 24 -2.93 5.68 0.57
C GLY A 24 -2.77 4.36 -0.18
N TRP A 25 -2.26 3.35 0.51
CA TRP A 25 -2.09 2.00 -0.03
C TRP A 25 -3.43 1.35 -0.38
N LEU A 26 -4.46 1.46 0.46
CA LEU A 26 -5.79 0.95 0.16
C LEU A 26 -6.44 1.63 -1.04
N ARG A 27 -6.24 2.95 -1.22
CA ARG A 27 -6.68 3.66 -2.45
C ARG A 27 -5.94 3.14 -3.68
N PHE A 28 -4.64 2.88 -3.58
CA PHE A 28 -3.86 2.28 -4.65
C PHE A 28 -4.40 0.91 -5.06
N LEU A 29 -4.66 0.01 -4.11
CA LEU A 29 -5.25 -1.31 -4.40
C LEU A 29 -6.62 -1.20 -5.08
N ARG A 30 -7.47 -0.25 -4.68
CA ARG A 30 -8.75 0.01 -5.37
C ARG A 30 -8.57 0.47 -6.82
N HIS A 31 -7.57 1.30 -7.08
CA HIS A 31 -7.27 1.73 -8.45
C HIS A 31 -6.71 0.58 -9.30
N ALA A 32 -5.93 -0.32 -8.70
CA ALA A 32 -5.46 -1.54 -9.35
C ALA A 32 -6.64 -2.44 -9.73
N ASP A 33 -7.56 -2.72 -8.81
CA ASP A 33 -8.78 -3.51 -9.08
C ASP A 33 -9.62 -2.92 -10.22
N LYS A 34 -9.75 -1.59 -10.26
CA LYS A 34 -10.45 -0.90 -11.35
C LYS A 34 -9.73 -1.07 -12.69
N ALA A 35 -8.40 -0.94 -12.71
CA ALA A 35 -7.61 -1.15 -13.92
C ALA A 35 -7.57 -2.62 -14.37
N ALA A 36 -7.77 -3.58 -13.47
CA ALA A 36 -7.92 -4.99 -13.85
C ALA A 36 -9.23 -5.25 -14.63
N ARG A 37 -10.31 -4.53 -14.30
CA ARG A 37 -11.62 -4.64 -14.96
C ARG A 37 -11.72 -3.83 -16.25
N ASP A 38 -11.15 -2.63 -16.22
CA ASP A 38 -11.11 -1.72 -17.36
C ASP A 38 -9.71 -1.08 -17.47
N PRO A 39 -8.77 -1.76 -18.14
CA PRO A 39 -7.39 -1.28 -18.29
C PRO A 39 -7.29 0.04 -19.06
N GLU A 40 -8.22 0.29 -19.98
CA GLU A 40 -8.19 1.46 -20.87
C GLU A 40 -8.79 2.69 -20.18
N GLY A 41 -9.94 2.56 -19.51
CA GLY A 41 -10.58 3.66 -18.79
C GLY A 41 -9.91 3.99 -17.44
N HIS A 42 -9.21 3.04 -16.81
CA HIS A 42 -8.63 3.24 -15.48
C HIS A 42 -7.10 3.12 -15.40
N GLY A 43 -6.41 2.76 -16.48
CA GLY A 43 -4.95 2.61 -16.51
C GLY A 43 -4.19 3.88 -16.10
N ALA A 44 -4.64 5.07 -16.53
CA ALA A 44 -4.01 6.33 -16.16
C ALA A 44 -4.16 6.65 -14.66
N SER A 45 -5.33 6.38 -14.06
CA SER A 45 -5.55 6.55 -12.63
C SER A 45 -4.72 5.58 -11.81
N PHE A 46 -4.61 4.33 -12.27
CA PHE A 46 -3.77 3.32 -11.65
C PHE A 46 -2.28 3.70 -11.69
N ALA A 47 -1.77 4.16 -12.83
CA ALA A 47 -0.38 4.61 -12.94
C ALA A 47 -0.08 5.80 -12.00
N ARG A 48 -0.97 6.80 -11.93
CA ARG A 48 -0.84 7.92 -10.98
C ARG A 48 -0.84 7.43 -9.53
N ALA A 49 -1.73 6.49 -9.19
CA ALA A 49 -1.78 5.90 -7.87
C ALA A 49 -0.49 5.13 -7.53
N ALA A 50 0.07 4.38 -8.50
CA ALA A 50 1.33 3.66 -8.35
C ALA A 50 2.52 4.61 -8.13
N HIS A 51 2.57 5.74 -8.83
CA HIS A 51 3.58 6.78 -8.60
C HIS A 51 3.50 7.38 -7.19
N LYS A 52 2.27 7.59 -6.66
CA LYS A 52 2.08 8.08 -5.29
C LYS A 52 2.45 7.01 -4.26
N ALA A 53 1.97 5.79 -4.44
CA ALA A 53 2.23 4.64 -3.56
C ALA A 53 3.73 4.32 -3.47
N GLY A 54 4.44 4.36 -4.61
CA GLY A 54 5.88 4.13 -4.65
C GLY A 54 6.76 5.19 -3.96
N LYS A 55 6.18 6.28 -3.45
CA LYS A 55 6.85 7.26 -2.58
C LYS A 55 6.56 7.03 -1.09
N GLN A 56 5.60 6.16 -0.78
CA GLN A 56 5.21 5.87 0.59
C GLN A 56 6.16 4.81 1.19
N PRO A 57 6.39 4.83 2.51
CA PRO A 57 7.09 3.74 3.17
C PRO A 57 6.34 2.42 2.92
N LEU A 58 7.10 1.35 2.72
CA LEU A 58 6.54 0.00 2.67
C LEU A 58 6.07 -0.40 4.08
N PRO A 59 4.98 -1.18 4.21
CA PRO A 59 4.57 -1.73 5.49
C PRO A 59 5.72 -2.51 6.14
N ALA A 60 5.92 -2.27 7.43
CA ALA A 60 6.92 -2.94 8.24
C ALA A 60 6.59 -4.43 8.36
N GLY A 61 7.42 -5.28 7.78
CA GLY A 61 7.24 -6.73 7.74
C GLY A 61 7.47 -7.22 6.32
N GLN A 62 8.72 -7.62 6.01
CA GLN A 62 9.04 -8.25 4.74
C GLN A 62 8.53 -9.71 4.73
N THR A 63 7.21 -9.88 4.78
CA THR A 63 6.55 -11.12 4.36
C THR A 63 6.51 -11.16 2.83
N ASP A 64 6.36 -12.32 2.21
CA ASP A 64 6.30 -12.51 0.75
C ASP A 64 5.33 -11.53 0.05
N ASN A 65 4.21 -11.19 0.71
CA ASN A 65 3.22 -10.21 0.26
C ASN A 65 3.81 -8.80 0.02
N GLY A 66 4.90 -8.42 0.70
CA GLY A 66 5.60 -7.15 0.49
C GLY A 66 6.33 -7.10 -0.85
N ALA A 67 6.81 -8.24 -1.35
CA ALA A 67 7.37 -8.34 -2.70
C ALA A 67 6.27 -8.19 -3.76
N ASP A 68 5.11 -8.83 -3.55
CA ASP A 68 3.93 -8.67 -4.42
C ASP A 68 3.46 -7.21 -4.48
N LEU A 69 3.51 -6.48 -3.36
CA LEU A 69 3.18 -5.06 -3.32
C LEU A 69 4.14 -4.22 -4.17
N ILE A 70 5.45 -4.52 -4.12
CA ILE A 70 6.46 -3.88 -4.96
C ILE A 70 6.22 -4.20 -6.44
N ILE A 71 5.90 -5.46 -6.77
CA ILE A 71 5.57 -5.90 -8.13
C ILE A 71 4.36 -5.12 -8.65
N LEU A 72 3.29 -5.02 -7.85
CA LEU A 72 2.08 -4.29 -8.23
C LEU A 72 2.34 -2.81 -8.48
N VAL A 73 3.19 -2.17 -7.66
CA VAL A 73 3.59 -0.77 -7.87
C VAL A 73 4.42 -0.60 -9.15
N ARG A 74 5.34 -1.53 -9.44
CA ARG A 74 6.14 -1.50 -10.69
C ARG A 74 5.25 -1.65 -11.91
N LEU A 75 4.33 -2.62 -11.86
CA LEU A 75 3.35 -2.87 -12.91
C LEU A 75 2.49 -1.62 -13.15
N GLY A 76 1.99 -0.98 -12.09
CA GLY A 76 1.21 0.26 -12.22
C GLY A 76 2.00 1.42 -12.84
N LYS A 77 3.29 1.58 -12.51
CA LYS A 77 4.13 2.62 -13.14
C LYS A 77 4.35 2.34 -14.64
N ALA A 78 4.58 1.08 -15.00
CA ALA A 78 4.77 0.66 -16.39
C ALA A 78 3.48 0.75 -17.22
N PHE A 79 2.32 0.67 -16.58
CA PHE A 79 1.01 0.70 -17.23
C PHE A 79 0.82 1.91 -18.15
N ALA A 80 1.35 3.08 -17.79
CA ALA A 80 1.26 4.29 -18.61
C ALA A 80 2.02 4.18 -19.93
N THR A 81 3.11 3.42 -19.97
CA THR A 81 4.02 3.29 -21.12
C THR A 81 3.79 2.02 -21.93
N GLN A 82 2.99 1.07 -21.42
CA GLN A 82 2.65 -0.18 -22.10
C GLN A 82 1.63 0.01 -23.22
N SER A 83 1.72 -0.83 -24.26
CA SER A 83 0.71 -0.93 -25.31
C SER A 83 -0.62 -1.48 -24.77
N PRO A 84 -1.76 -1.29 -25.48
CA PRO A 84 -3.05 -1.82 -25.04
C PRO A 84 -3.04 -3.33 -24.76
N ASP A 85 -2.38 -4.12 -25.61
CA ASP A 85 -2.27 -5.58 -25.42
C ASP A 85 -1.46 -5.94 -24.17
N GLN A 86 -0.32 -5.27 -23.97
CA GLN A 86 0.49 -5.44 -22.77
C GLN A 86 -0.25 -5.06 -21.49
N ARG A 87 -1.11 -4.02 -21.55
CA ARG A 87 -1.96 -3.63 -20.41
C ARG A 87 -3.01 -4.69 -20.11
N ARG A 88 -3.61 -5.32 -21.13
CA ARG A 88 -4.58 -6.40 -20.95
C ARG A 88 -3.92 -7.64 -20.36
N ASP A 89 -2.73 -7.99 -20.81
CA ASP A 89 -1.96 -9.10 -20.23
C ASP A 89 -1.56 -8.80 -18.79
N ALA A 90 -1.01 -7.62 -18.52
CA ALA A 90 -0.65 -7.20 -17.16
C ALA A 90 -1.87 -7.13 -16.23
N ALA A 91 -3.05 -6.75 -16.75
CA ALA A 91 -4.30 -6.69 -15.99
C ALA A 91 -4.76 -8.06 -15.47
N ARG A 92 -4.35 -9.17 -16.11
CA ARG A 92 -4.68 -10.52 -15.66
C ARG A 92 -4.00 -10.88 -14.33
N ASP A 93 -2.81 -10.33 -14.08
CA ASP A 93 -2.04 -10.60 -12.86
C ASP A 93 -2.46 -9.70 -11.68
N ILE A 94 -3.13 -8.58 -11.97
CA ILE A 94 -3.50 -7.59 -10.95
C ILE A 94 -4.40 -8.16 -9.86
N PRO A 95 -5.49 -8.91 -10.14
CA PRO A 95 -6.37 -9.43 -9.10
C PRO A 95 -5.64 -10.30 -8.07
N ARG A 96 -4.78 -11.22 -8.54
CA ARG A 96 -3.96 -12.09 -7.68
C ARG A 96 -3.04 -11.27 -6.76
N LEU A 97 -2.37 -10.26 -7.32
CA LEU A 97 -1.48 -9.38 -6.57
C LEU A 97 -2.26 -8.53 -5.54
N VAL A 98 -3.43 -8.02 -5.91
CA VAL A 98 -4.30 -7.25 -5.00
C VAL A 98 -4.76 -8.11 -3.83
N GLU A 99 -5.19 -9.36 -4.08
CA GLU A 99 -5.59 -10.29 -3.03
C GLU A 99 -4.44 -10.63 -2.07
N ALA A 100 -3.24 -10.89 -2.60
CA ALA A 100 -2.04 -11.13 -1.79
C ALA A 100 -1.63 -9.91 -0.94
N CYS A 101 -1.87 -8.69 -1.44
CA CYS A 101 -1.50 -7.45 -0.76
C CYS A 101 -2.53 -6.97 0.28
N ARG A 102 -3.81 -7.32 0.16
CA ARG A 102 -4.88 -6.84 1.07
C ARG A 102 -4.60 -7.15 2.56
N PRO A 103 -4.16 -8.36 2.94
CA PRO A 103 -3.88 -8.70 4.34
C PRO A 103 -2.83 -7.82 5.02
N LEU A 104 -1.88 -7.26 4.25
CA LEU A 104 -0.85 -6.34 4.77
C LEU A 104 -1.43 -5.09 5.46
N PHE A 105 -2.66 -4.73 5.11
CA PHE A 105 -3.33 -3.52 5.58
C PHE A 105 -4.54 -3.83 6.47
N GLN A 106 -4.86 -5.11 6.70
CA GLN A 106 -5.95 -5.55 7.57
C GLN A 106 -5.50 -5.78 9.03
N THR A 107 -4.20 -5.84 9.29
CA THR A 107 -3.61 -6.20 10.59
C THR A 107 -3.23 -5.02 11.49
N MET A 108 -3.64 -3.79 11.19
CA MET A 108 -3.64 -2.76 12.23
C MET A 108 -4.79 -3.07 13.19
N PRO A 109 -4.51 -3.40 14.47
CA PRO A 109 -5.59 -3.62 15.42
C PRO A 109 -6.44 -2.34 15.45
N ALA A 110 -7.75 -2.49 15.38
CA ALA A 110 -8.73 -1.45 15.64
C ALA A 110 -8.73 -1.01 17.13
N SER A 111 -7.58 -1.08 17.81
CA SER A 111 -7.40 -0.78 19.21
C SER A 111 -6.84 0.62 19.36
N ASP A 112 -7.66 1.64 19.04
CA ASP A 112 -7.67 2.93 19.77
C ASP A 112 -8.77 3.90 19.28
N VAL A 113 -9.86 3.38 18.69
CA VAL A 113 -11.08 4.19 18.61
C VAL A 113 -11.77 4.05 19.96
N ARG A 114 -11.37 4.88 20.93
CA ARG A 114 -12.21 5.14 22.11
C ARG A 114 -13.59 5.48 21.59
N SER A 115 -14.55 4.60 21.85
CA SER A 115 -15.96 4.93 21.72
C SER A 115 -16.18 6.09 22.67
N VAL A 116 -16.26 7.30 22.13
CA VAL A 116 -16.74 8.46 22.88
C VAL A 116 -18.21 8.15 23.10
N GLU A 117 -18.56 7.63 24.28
CA GLU A 117 -19.96 7.57 24.70
C GLU A 117 -20.58 8.95 24.50
N PRO A 118 -21.73 9.06 23.83
CA PRO A 118 -22.46 10.31 23.85
C PRO A 118 -22.87 10.57 25.30
N ARG A 119 -22.26 11.58 25.95
CA ARG A 119 -22.75 12.13 27.21
C ARG A 119 -24.21 12.54 27.00
N LYS A 120 -25.11 11.68 27.45
CA LYS A 120 -26.48 12.05 27.77
C LYS A 120 -26.42 12.94 29.01
N ASP A 121 -27.38 13.85 29.10
CA ASP A 121 -27.70 14.70 30.26
C ASP A 121 -26.83 15.95 30.44
N ILE A 122 -27.30 17.12 29.97
CA ILE A 122 -27.51 18.34 30.79
C ILE A 122 -28.49 19.28 30.09
N PHE A 123 -29.81 19.06 30.16
CA PHE A 123 -30.84 20.11 30.10
C PHE A 123 -32.15 19.50 30.62
N GLY A 124 -32.34 19.62 31.94
CA GLY A 124 -33.61 19.49 32.65
C GLY A 124 -33.76 20.72 33.52
#